data_AF-A0A925HZ47-F1
#
_entry.id   AF-A0A925HZ47-F1
#
_cell.length_a   1.000
_cell.length_b   1.000
_cell.length_c   1.000
_cell.angle_alpha   90.00
_cell.angle_beta   90.00
_cell.angle_gamma   90.00
#
_symmetry.space_group_name_H-M   'P 1'
#
loop_
_entity.id
_entity.type
_entity.pdbx_description
1 polymer ?
#
loop_
_entity_poly.entity_id
_entity_poly.type
_entity_poly.pdbx_seq_one_letter_code
_entity_poly.pdbx_strand_id
1 'polypeptide(L)'
;MKITLADGPVSTFILKAPDGRSILIQTDYDFPGVASTFGWQPCICGATDGTTDCPHRTVAEMIAEAREFLASTIGEPADDPGYF
;
A
#
# COMPACT_ATOMS: atom_id res chain seq x y z
N MET A 1 12.54 -9.19 -5.88
CA MET A 1 12.17 -8.80 -7.27
C MET A 1 11.69 -7.36 -7.24
N LYS A 2 11.83 -6.56 -8.30
CA LYS A 2 11.24 -5.20 -8.31
C LYS A 2 9.78 -5.27 -8.78
N ILE A 3 8.86 -4.71 -8.02
CA ILE A 3 7.45 -4.57 -8.38
C ILE A 3 7.10 -3.09 -8.54
N THR A 4 6.06 -2.80 -9.31
CA THR A 4 5.54 -1.44 -9.48
C THR A 4 4.05 -1.40 -9.18
N LEU A 5 3.59 -0.22 -8.76
CA LEU A 5 2.17 0.06 -8.58
C LEU A 5 1.58 0.68 -9.86
N ALA A 6 0.37 0.30 -10.22
CA ALA A 6 -0.41 0.92 -11.27
C ALA A 6 -1.82 1.28 -10.78
N ASP A 7 -2.45 2.24 -11.45
CA ASP A 7 -3.85 2.58 -11.22
C ASP A 7 -4.76 1.39 -11.57
N GLY A 8 -5.77 1.14 -10.73
CA GLY A 8 -6.75 0.09 -10.89
C GLY A 8 -8.17 0.64 -11.09
N PRO A 9 -9.12 -0.19 -11.49
CA PRO A 9 -10.51 0.25 -11.67
C PRO A 9 -11.14 0.69 -10.34
N VAL A 10 -11.88 1.80 -10.34
CA VAL A 10 -12.73 2.23 -9.22
C VAL A 10 -11.98 2.33 -7.88
N SER A 11 -11.00 3.25 -7.80
CA SER A 11 -10.23 3.52 -6.56
C SER A 11 -9.44 2.32 -6.02
N THR A 12 -9.05 1.39 -6.88
CA THR A 12 -8.17 0.24 -6.54
C THR A 12 -6.78 0.44 -7.13
N PHE A 13 -5.85 -0.46 -6.79
CA PHE A 13 -4.50 -0.47 -7.35
C PHE A 13 -4.13 -1.84 -7.89
N ILE A 14 -3.10 -1.89 -8.74
CA ILE A 14 -2.56 -3.14 -9.28
C ILE A 14 -1.06 -3.19 -9.00
N LEU A 15 -0.61 -4.21 -8.28
CA LEU A 15 0.81 -4.56 -8.20
C LEU A 15 1.20 -5.34 -9.45
N LYS A 16 2.33 -4.99 -10.05
CA LYS A 16 2.86 -5.64 -11.25
C LYS A 16 4.27 -6.18 -10.99
N ALA A 17 4.46 -7.44 -11.33
CA ALA A 17 5.78 -8.07 -11.39
C ALA A 17 6.35 -8.02 -12.82
N PRO A 18 7.68 -8.00 -13.00
CA PRO A 18 8.33 -7.94 -14.32
C PRO A 18 8.09 -9.19 -15.18
N ASP A 19 7.72 -10.32 -14.56
CA ASP A 19 7.40 -11.58 -15.22
C ASP A 19 5.96 -11.64 -15.79
N GLY A 20 5.23 -10.53 -15.72
CA GLY A 20 3.88 -10.38 -16.27
C GLY A 20 2.76 -10.73 -15.29
N ARG A 21 3.08 -11.18 -14.06
CA ARG A 21 2.06 -11.39 -13.03
C ARG A 21 1.56 -10.07 -12.46
N SER A 22 0.30 -10.07 -12.03
CA SER A 22 -0.30 -8.93 -11.36
C SER A 22 -1.22 -9.36 -10.23
N ILE A 23 -1.37 -8.48 -9.23
CA ILE A 23 -2.29 -8.65 -8.11
C ILE A 23 -3.14 -7.39 -8.02
N LEU A 24 -4.46 -7.57 -7.96
CA LEU A 24 -5.40 -6.49 -7.75
C LEU A 24 -5.55 -6.22 -6.25
N ILE A 25 -5.33 -4.99 -5.83
CA ILE A 25 -5.45 -4.53 -4.45
C ILE A 25 -6.79 -3.80 -4.33
N GLN A 26 -7.77 -4.48 -3.74
CA GLN A 26 -9.16 -3.98 -3.70
C GLN A 26 -9.64 -3.58 -2.33
N THR A 27 -9.11 -4.18 -1.26
CA THR A 27 -9.62 -3.90 0.07
C THR A 27 -8.84 -2.75 0.68
N ASP A 28 -9.56 -1.82 1.29
CA ASP A 28 -8.96 -0.66 1.93
C ASP A 28 -7.96 -1.06 3.03
N TYR A 29 -8.17 -2.21 3.66
CA TYR A 29 -7.28 -2.79 4.67
C TYR A 29 -5.97 -3.34 4.10
N ASP A 30 -5.87 -3.59 2.79
CA ASP A 30 -4.60 -3.96 2.15
C ASP A 30 -3.72 -2.73 1.91
N PHE A 31 -4.30 -1.52 1.81
CA PHE A 31 -3.57 -0.32 1.43
C PHE A 31 -2.42 0.03 2.38
N PRO A 32 -2.55 -0.03 3.73
CA PRO A 32 -1.45 0.25 4.63
C PRO A 32 -0.23 -0.66 4.41
N GLY A 33 -0.46 -1.97 4.22
CA GLY A 33 0.60 -2.94 3.98
C GLY A 33 1.28 -2.73 2.63
N VAL A 34 0.50 -2.48 1.58
CA VAL A 34 1.04 -2.18 0.25
C VAL A 34 1.80 -0.85 0.26
N ALA A 35 1.25 0.21 0.83
CA ALA A 35 1.91 1.51 0.96
C ALA A 35 3.24 1.40 1.72
N SER A 36 3.28 0.57 2.78
CA SER A 36 4.51 0.31 3.54
C SER A 36 5.61 -0.33 2.70
N THR A 37 5.26 -1.16 1.71
CA THR A 37 6.21 -1.72 0.73
C THR A 37 6.91 -0.62 -0.07
N PHE A 38 6.21 0.50 -0.31
CA PHE A 38 6.74 1.66 -1.02
C PHE A 38 7.29 2.75 -0.07
N GLY A 39 7.52 2.41 1.21
CA GLY A 39 8.20 3.28 2.17
C GLY A 39 7.29 4.21 2.98
N TRP A 40 5.97 4.06 2.87
CA TRP A 40 5.05 4.74 3.79
C TRP A 40 5.07 4.10 5.18
N GLN A 41 4.68 4.86 6.21
CA GLN A 41 4.60 4.35 7.58
C GLN A 41 3.25 4.74 8.21
N PRO A 42 2.49 3.79 8.78
CA PRO A 42 1.15 4.07 9.33
C PRO A 42 1.10 5.13 10.41
N CYS A 43 2.02 5.03 11.37
CA CYS A 43 2.16 5.98 12.45
C CYS A 43 3.62 6.14 12.82
N ILE A 44 4.04 7.37 13.09
CA ILE A 44 5.42 7.70 13.48
C ILE A 44 5.90 6.94 14.73
N CYS A 45 4.98 6.49 15.59
CA CYS A 45 5.32 5.72 16.79
C CYS A 45 5.68 4.26 16.51
N GLY A 46 5.39 3.74 15.31
CA GLY A 46 5.71 2.36 14.91
C GLY A 46 4.91 1.26 15.61
N ALA A 47 3.85 1.60 16.36
CA ALA A 47 3.09 0.64 17.17
C ALA A 47 1.91 -0.03 16.45
N THR A 48 1.70 0.24 15.17
CA THR A 48 0.61 -0.31 14.37
C THR A 48 1.08 -0.55 12.93
N ASP A 49 0.50 -1.55 12.28
CA ASP A 49 0.65 -1.83 10.86
C ASP A 49 -0.38 -1.06 9.99
N GLY A 50 -1.21 -0.22 10.62
CA GLY A 50 -2.24 0.58 9.96
C GLY A 50 -3.57 -0.13 9.76
N THR A 51 -3.73 -1.37 10.25
CA THR A 51 -4.98 -2.14 10.17
C THR A 51 -5.82 -2.06 11.47
N THR A 52 -5.28 -1.44 12.51
CA THR A 52 -5.94 -1.22 13.80
C THR A 52 -5.65 0.18 14.32
N ASP A 53 -6.54 0.70 15.17
CA ASP A 53 -6.34 2.01 15.79
C ASP A 53 -5.03 2.08 16.60
N CYS A 54 -4.41 3.25 16.55
CA CYS A 54 -3.27 3.63 17.38
C CYS A 54 -3.70 4.79 18.29
N PRO A 55 -3.11 4.96 19.50
CA PRO A 55 -3.42 6.11 20.35
C PRO A 55 -3.28 7.49 19.68
N HIS A 56 -2.53 7.60 18.59
CA HIS A 56 -2.33 8.85 17.84
C HIS A 56 -3.27 9.02 16.63
N ARG A 57 -3.78 7.92 16.08
CA ARG A 57 -4.46 7.89 14.76
C ARG A 57 -5.43 6.71 14.68
N THR A 58 -6.58 6.95 14.08
CA THR A 58 -7.56 5.90 13.76
C THR A 58 -7.12 5.08 12.54
N VAL A 59 -7.62 3.85 12.45
CA VAL A 59 -7.46 2.97 11.28
C VAL A 59 -7.95 3.65 10.01
N ALA A 60 -9.07 4.38 10.08
CA ALA A 60 -9.65 5.06 8.92
C ALA A 60 -8.72 6.17 8.39
N GLU A 61 -8.10 6.96 9.27
CA GLU A 61 -7.14 8.00 8.87
C GLU A 61 -5.89 7.39 8.22
N MET A 62 -5.39 6.27 8.75
CA MET A 62 -4.21 5.60 8.21
C MET A 62 -4.51 4.96 6.85
N ILE A 63 -5.68 4.33 6.69
CA ILE A 63 -6.12 3.77 5.41
C ILE A 63 -6.29 4.87 4.34
N ALA A 64 -6.92 5.99 4.70
CA ALA A 64 -7.13 7.10 3.77
C ALA A 64 -5.80 7.68 3.29
N GLU A 65 -4.84 7.93 4.20
CA GLU A 65 -3.52 8.42 3.84
C GLU A 65 -2.73 7.38 3.03
N ALA A 66 -2.78 6.09 3.39
CA ALA A 66 -2.12 5.03 2.63
C ALA A 66 -2.60 5.02 1.17
N ARG A 67 -3.90 5.21 0.93
CA ARG A 67 -4.47 5.33 -0.42
C ARG A 67 -3.94 6.55 -1.16
N GLU A 68 -3.89 7.71 -0.51
CA GLU A 68 -3.36 8.94 -1.12
C GLU A 68 -1.88 8.79 -1.48
N PHE A 69 -1.10 8.18 -0.58
CA PHE A 69 0.29 7.85 -0.82
C PHE A 69 0.43 6.93 -2.03
N LEU A 70 -0.30 5.81 -2.07
CA LEU A 70 -0.28 4.86 -3.18
C LEU A 70 -0.60 5.55 -4.52
N ALA A 71 -1.60 6.42 -4.56
CA ALA A 71 -1.93 7.18 -5.77
C ALA A 71 -0.76 8.07 -6.24
N SER A 72 0.00 8.65 -5.31
CA SER A 72 1.19 9.46 -5.63
C SER A 72 2.42 8.64 -6.02
N THR A 73 2.41 7.33 -5.76
CA THR A 73 3.56 6.42 -5.96
C THR A 73 3.38 5.51 -7.17
N ILE A 74 2.33 5.73 -7.97
CA ILE A 74 2.10 4.98 -9.21
C ILE A 74 3.34 5.07 -10.13
N GLY A 75 3.80 3.90 -10.58
CA GLY A 75 4.96 3.75 -11.46
C GLY A 75 6.30 3.62 -10.74
N GLU A 76 6.38 3.97 -9.45
CA GLU A 76 7.62 3.84 -8.69
C GLU A 76 7.95 2.35 -8.39
N PRO A 77 9.24 1.97 -8.41
CA PRO A 77 9.65 0.60 -8.11
C PRO A 77 9.86 0.39 -6.60
N ALA A 78 9.41 -0.76 -6.09
CA ALA A 78 9.73 -1.23 -4.75
C ALA A 78 10.30 -2.66 -4.79
N ASP A 79 11.01 -3.05 -3.72
CA ASP A 79 11.38 -4.45 -3.53
C ASP A 79 10.16 -5.24 -3.07
N ASP A 80 9.89 -6.35 -3.76
CA ASP A 80 8.82 -7.26 -3.43
C ASP A 80 9.07 -7.94 -2.08
N PRO A 81 8.19 -7.76 -1.07
CA PRO A 81 8.28 -8.42 0.22
C PRO A 81 7.79 -9.88 0.20
N GLY A 82 7.34 -10.39 -0.95
CA GLY A 82 6.83 -11.76 -1.12
C GLY A 82 5.38 -11.83 -1.57
N TYR A 83 4.89 -10.80 -2.28
CA TYR A 83 3.61 -10.86 -2.98
C TYR A 83 3.65 -11.86 -4.15
N PHE A 84 4.83 -12.06 -4.76
CA PHE A 84 5.05 -12.89 -5.94
C PHE A 84 6.16 -13.94 -5.77
#